data_AF-A0A6J8BMW7-F1
#
_entry.id   AF-A0A6J8BMW7-F1
#
_cell.length_a   1.000
_cell.length_b   1.000
_cell.length_c   1.000
_cell.angle_alpha   90.00
_cell.angle_beta   90.00
_cell.angle_gamma   90.00
#
_symmetry.space_group_name_H-M   'P 1'
#
loop_
_entity.id
_entity.type
_entity.pdbx_description
1 polymer ?
#
loop_
_entity_poly.entity_id
_entity_poly.type
_entity_poly.pdbx_seq_one_letter_code
_entity_poly.pdbx_strand_id
1 'polypeptide(L)'
;MVVHTGSTWGYRAMISWYPEADIGIFVAFTGNDPNYLYRLTLHNYIFDVYTGHIPYLNTSTICTYPEPWLKSDIPKVKPNYPKDKNTTRKQKEYIGMYKHQAYGKIKIGKHTEKNKLNLIYGYLTFVLYPSETKDEFYGDTSGISVKLLDFYKFKFKFHNDQVTLKASSFKEQPTFIKIGQLNNNACPMYTTSMSLPVVILCICLTLF
;
A
#
# COMPACT_ATOMS: atom_id res chain seq x y z
N MET A 1 -22.00 -9.11 -5.41
CA MET A 1 -21.01 -9.13 -4.31
C MET A 1 -20.44 -7.73 -4.12
N VAL A 2 -20.44 -7.22 -2.90
CA VAL A 2 -19.76 -5.97 -2.51
C VAL A 2 -18.59 -6.34 -1.62
N VAL A 3 -17.40 -5.81 -1.89
CA VAL A 3 -16.16 -6.22 -1.20
C VAL A 3 -15.35 -5.03 -0.71
N HIS A 4 -14.77 -5.16 0.48
CA HIS A 4 -13.75 -4.26 0.98
C HIS A 4 -12.59 -5.04 1.60
N THR A 5 -11.38 -4.52 1.46
CA THR A 5 -10.15 -5.19 1.90
C THR A 5 -9.35 -4.26 2.80
N GLY A 6 -8.89 -4.78 3.92
CA GLY A 6 -7.97 -4.10 4.83
C GLY A 6 -6.60 -4.77 4.79
N SER A 7 -5.54 -3.99 4.83
CA SER A 7 -4.19 -4.53 4.95
C SER A 7 -3.32 -3.59 5.76
N THR A 8 -2.81 -4.09 6.87
CA THR A 8 -1.83 -3.41 7.73
C THR A 8 -0.65 -4.36 7.96
N TRP A 9 0.40 -3.95 8.65
CA TRP A 9 1.56 -4.84 8.84
C TRP A 9 1.20 -6.06 9.68
N GLY A 10 1.50 -7.25 9.16
CA GLY A 10 1.21 -8.52 9.83
C GLY A 10 -0.26 -8.94 9.77
N TYR A 11 -1.19 -8.08 9.36
CA TYR A 11 -2.62 -8.38 9.33
C TYR A 11 -3.23 -8.13 7.96
N ARG A 12 -4.15 -9.02 7.59
CA ARG A 12 -4.94 -8.94 6.36
C ARG A 12 -6.39 -9.16 6.73
N ALA A 13 -7.28 -8.37 6.16
CA ALA A 13 -8.70 -8.48 6.38
C ALA A 13 -9.48 -8.32 5.08
N MET A 14 -10.63 -8.97 5.00
CA MET A 14 -11.59 -8.80 3.91
C MET A 14 -12.99 -8.98 4.45
N ILE A 15 -13.90 -8.13 3.96
CA ILE A 15 -15.32 -8.26 4.14
C ILE A 15 -15.97 -8.36 2.76
N SER A 16 -16.90 -9.30 2.62
CA SER A 16 -17.74 -9.43 1.43
C SER A 16 -19.19 -9.56 1.83
N TRP A 17 -20.07 -8.88 1.10
CA TRP A 17 -21.50 -8.92 1.26
C TRP A 17 -22.17 -9.43 -0.03
N TYR A 18 -23.07 -10.39 0.10
CA TYR A 18 -23.84 -11.02 -0.98
C TYR A 18 -25.33 -10.77 -0.73
N PRO A 19 -25.89 -9.65 -1.24
CA PRO A 19 -27.27 -9.25 -0.94
C PRO A 19 -28.32 -10.29 -1.33
N GLU A 20 -28.13 -10.95 -2.48
CA GLU A 20 -29.07 -11.94 -3.02
C GLU A 20 -29.14 -13.22 -2.17
N ALA A 21 -28.06 -13.54 -1.46
CA ALA A 21 -27.98 -14.71 -0.59
C ALA A 21 -28.19 -14.35 0.89
N ASP A 22 -28.27 -13.06 1.22
CA ASP A 22 -28.27 -12.52 2.59
C ASP A 22 -27.06 -12.99 3.44
N ILE A 23 -25.87 -13.01 2.82
CA ILE A 23 -24.63 -13.51 3.46
C ILE A 23 -23.60 -12.40 3.58
N GLY A 24 -23.06 -12.24 4.79
CA GLY A 24 -21.85 -11.46 5.08
C GLY A 24 -20.71 -12.37 5.54
N ILE A 25 -19.54 -12.23 4.90
CA ILE A 25 -18.33 -12.96 5.25
C ILE A 25 -17.26 -11.96 5.64
N PHE A 26 -16.68 -12.12 6.82
CA PHE A 26 -15.54 -11.34 7.28
C PHE A 26 -14.42 -12.29 7.70
N VAL A 27 -13.23 -12.11 7.13
CA VAL A 27 -12.03 -12.83 7.54
C VAL A 27 -10.94 -11.84 7.90
N ALA A 28 -10.20 -12.16 8.96
CA ALA A 28 -8.98 -11.48 9.32
C ALA A 28 -7.95 -12.54 9.73
N PHE A 29 -6.73 -12.41 9.24
CA PHE A 29 -5.65 -13.32 9.60
C PHE A 29 -4.31 -12.60 9.69
N THR A 30 -3.46 -13.18 10.55
CA THR A 30 -2.07 -12.78 10.67
C THR A 30 -1.25 -13.50 9.62
N GLY A 31 -0.43 -12.75 8.88
CA GLY A 31 0.48 -13.33 7.90
C GLY A 31 0.50 -12.58 6.57
N ASN A 32 1.25 -13.14 5.63
CA ASN A 32 1.34 -12.62 4.28
C ASN A 32 0.19 -13.16 3.42
N ASP A 33 -0.40 -12.30 2.60
CA ASP A 33 -1.43 -12.65 1.65
C ASP A 33 -1.10 -12.01 0.30
N PRO A 34 -0.22 -12.64 -0.48
CA PRO A 34 0.20 -12.08 -1.74
C PRO A 34 -1.01 -11.99 -2.67
N ASN A 35 -1.25 -10.80 -3.24
CA ASN A 35 -2.29 -10.58 -4.25
C ASN A 35 -3.69 -11.08 -3.87
N TYR A 36 -4.09 -10.97 -2.59
CA TYR A 36 -5.43 -11.36 -2.13
C TYR A 36 -5.73 -12.87 -2.25
N LEU A 37 -4.71 -13.70 -2.51
CA LEU A 37 -4.85 -15.09 -2.90
C LEU A 37 -5.60 -15.93 -1.86
N TYR A 38 -5.18 -15.85 -0.59
CA TYR A 38 -5.75 -16.68 0.46
C TYR A 38 -7.12 -16.16 0.91
N ARG A 39 -7.25 -14.85 1.12
CA ARG A 39 -8.53 -14.26 1.59
C ARG A 39 -9.65 -14.42 0.57
N LEU A 40 -9.38 -14.21 -0.71
CA LEU A 40 -10.40 -14.35 -1.75
C LEU A 40 -10.86 -15.80 -1.86
N THR A 41 -9.91 -16.73 -1.82
CA THR A 41 -10.19 -18.16 -1.91
C THR A 41 -10.99 -18.66 -0.71
N LEU A 42 -10.66 -18.18 0.50
CA LEU A 42 -11.42 -18.51 1.71
C LEU A 42 -12.85 -17.96 1.65
N HIS A 43 -13.04 -16.73 1.17
CA HIS A 43 -14.38 -16.17 0.98
C HIS A 43 -15.22 -16.97 -0.02
N ASN A 44 -14.62 -17.37 -1.15
CA ASN A 44 -15.29 -18.21 -2.14
C ASN A 44 -15.64 -19.59 -1.55
N TYR A 45 -14.72 -20.23 -0.83
CA TYR A 45 -14.98 -21.51 -0.17
C TYR A 45 -16.16 -21.42 0.82
N ILE A 46 -16.18 -20.41 1.70
CA ILE A 46 -17.26 -20.21 2.66
C ILE A 46 -18.60 -19.95 1.93
N PHE A 47 -18.58 -19.14 0.87
CA PHE A 47 -19.77 -18.86 0.07
C PHE A 47 -20.31 -20.13 -0.60
N ASP A 48 -19.44 -20.93 -1.24
CA ASP A 48 -19.83 -22.17 -1.91
C ASP A 48 -20.46 -23.16 -0.91
N VAL A 49 -19.82 -23.36 0.24
CA VAL A 49 -20.33 -24.24 1.31
C VAL A 49 -21.71 -23.78 1.80
N TYR A 50 -21.89 -22.48 2.06
CA TYR A 50 -23.15 -21.97 2.60
C TYR A 50 -24.29 -21.99 1.59
N THR A 51 -23.98 -21.83 0.30
CA THR A 51 -24.97 -21.83 -0.79
C THR A 51 -25.23 -23.21 -1.38
N GLY A 52 -24.57 -24.25 -0.87
CA GLY A 52 -24.72 -25.63 -1.34
C GLY A 52 -24.02 -25.92 -2.68
N HIS A 53 -23.13 -25.03 -3.13
CA HIS A 53 -22.28 -25.28 -4.28
C HIS A 53 -21.07 -26.14 -3.89
N ILE A 54 -20.48 -26.80 -4.89
CA ILE A 54 -19.29 -27.63 -4.71
C ILE A 54 -18.06 -26.69 -4.65
N PRO A 55 -17.35 -26.59 -3.51
CA PRO A 55 -16.22 -25.68 -3.41
C PRO A 55 -15.02 -26.16 -4.23
N TYR A 56 -14.25 -25.21 -4.77
CA TYR A 56 -13.04 -25.52 -5.54
C TYR A 56 -11.93 -26.14 -4.69
N LEU A 57 -11.85 -25.74 -3.41
CA LEU A 57 -10.97 -26.37 -2.42
C LEU A 57 -11.75 -27.36 -1.56
N ASN A 58 -11.10 -28.47 -1.22
CA ASN A 58 -11.64 -29.48 -0.31
C ASN A 58 -10.70 -29.70 0.88
N THR A 59 -11.12 -30.54 1.84
CA THR A 59 -10.35 -30.86 3.05
C THR A 59 -8.94 -31.38 2.75
N SER A 60 -8.74 -32.02 1.60
CA SER A 60 -7.45 -32.59 1.19
C SER A 60 -6.52 -31.60 0.49
N THR A 61 -7.07 -30.51 -0.06
CA THR A 61 -6.32 -29.52 -0.88
C THR A 61 -6.16 -28.17 -0.21
N ILE A 62 -6.94 -27.88 0.83
CA ILE A 62 -6.89 -26.60 1.55
C ILE A 62 -5.54 -26.33 2.22
N CYS A 63 -4.86 -27.38 2.71
CA CYS A 63 -3.55 -27.27 3.37
C CYS A 63 -2.38 -27.15 2.40
N THR A 64 -2.54 -27.59 1.15
CA THR A 64 -1.50 -27.53 0.11
C THR A 64 -1.66 -26.31 -0.81
N TYR A 65 -2.77 -25.59 -0.69
CA TYR A 65 -3.03 -24.39 -1.47
C TYR A 65 -1.92 -23.33 -1.25
N PRO A 66 -1.39 -22.70 -2.31
CA PRO A 66 -1.94 -22.64 -3.65
C PRO A 66 -1.42 -23.68 -4.64
N GLU A 67 -0.63 -24.66 -4.21
CA GLU A 67 -0.18 -25.74 -5.09
C GLU A 67 -1.33 -26.73 -5.37
N PRO A 68 -1.46 -27.22 -6.62
CA PRO A 68 -0.57 -27.01 -7.79
C PRO A 68 -0.94 -25.80 -8.68
N TRP A 69 -1.99 -25.05 -8.34
CA TRP A 69 -2.55 -24.00 -9.22
C TRP A 69 -1.68 -22.76 -9.36
N LEU A 70 -0.90 -22.41 -8.34
CA LEU A 70 0.04 -21.30 -8.39
C LEU A 70 1.41 -21.77 -7.87
N LYS A 71 2.43 -21.69 -8.73
CA LYS A 71 3.81 -21.91 -8.31
C LYS A 71 4.27 -20.72 -7.45
N SER A 72 4.87 -21.01 -6.30
CA SER A 72 5.30 -20.03 -5.29
C SER A 72 6.28 -18.96 -5.82
N ASP A 73 6.91 -19.20 -6.97
CA ASP A 73 8.00 -18.39 -7.50
C ASP A 73 7.56 -17.55 -8.72
N ILE A 74 6.67 -16.59 -8.53
CA ILE A 74 6.64 -15.43 -9.42
C ILE A 74 7.46 -14.35 -8.70
N PRO A 75 8.77 -14.19 -8.99
CA PRO A 75 9.54 -13.10 -8.43
C PRO A 75 8.83 -11.80 -8.78
N LYS A 76 8.56 -10.96 -7.78
CA LYS A 76 8.10 -9.61 -8.05
C LYS A 76 9.21 -8.91 -8.83
N VAL A 77 9.04 -8.81 -10.14
CA VAL A 77 10.02 -8.18 -11.02
C VAL A 77 10.19 -6.75 -10.54
N LYS A 78 11.38 -6.44 -10.01
CA LYS A 78 11.71 -5.05 -9.71
C LYS A 78 11.63 -4.29 -11.04
N PRO A 79 10.82 -3.23 -11.16
CA PRO A 79 10.82 -2.43 -12.38
C PRO A 79 12.25 -1.96 -12.62
N ASN A 80 12.77 -2.22 -13.82
CA ASN A 80 14.06 -1.69 -14.22
C ASN A 80 13.89 -0.17 -14.38
N TYR A 81 14.42 0.60 -13.44
CA TYR A 81 14.34 2.06 -13.48
C TYR A 81 15.74 2.65 -13.78
N PRO A 82 15.82 3.66 -14.68
CA PRO A 82 17.09 4.26 -15.04
C PRO A 82 17.66 5.04 -13.86
N LYS A 83 18.70 4.49 -13.22
CA LYS A 83 19.33 5.07 -12.01
C LYS A 83 20.02 6.41 -12.26
N ASP A 84 20.40 6.67 -13.52
CA ASP A 84 21.23 7.81 -13.91
C ASP A 84 20.45 8.94 -14.61
N LYS A 85 19.12 8.89 -14.58
CA LYS A 85 18.29 9.90 -15.23
C LYS A 85 18.18 11.18 -14.40
N ASN A 86 18.20 12.33 -15.08
CA ASN A 86 17.96 13.64 -14.47
C ASN A 86 16.46 13.91 -14.25
N THR A 87 16.14 14.71 -13.23
CA THR A 87 14.79 15.23 -13.05
C THR A 87 14.42 16.15 -14.20
N THR A 88 13.16 16.10 -14.67
CA THR A 88 12.71 16.98 -15.77
C THR A 88 12.69 18.46 -15.36
N ARG A 89 12.49 18.75 -14.07
CA ARG A 89 12.50 20.11 -13.49
C ARG A 89 13.61 20.28 -12.48
N LYS A 90 13.82 21.50 -11.99
CA LYS A 90 14.78 21.73 -10.90
C LYS A 90 14.26 21.03 -9.64
N GLN A 91 15.13 20.31 -8.93
CA GLN A 91 14.76 19.57 -7.72
C GLN A 91 13.99 20.41 -6.69
N LYS A 92 14.33 21.71 -6.58
CA LYS A 92 13.66 22.67 -5.69
C LYS A 92 12.16 22.78 -5.92
N GLU A 93 11.67 22.55 -7.14
CA GLU A 93 10.25 22.62 -7.48
C GLU A 93 9.45 21.48 -6.82
N TYR A 94 10.04 20.28 -6.70
CA TYR A 94 9.41 19.13 -6.06
C TYR A 94 9.49 19.18 -4.53
N ILE A 95 10.56 19.76 -3.97
CA ILE A 95 10.83 19.80 -2.53
C ILE A 95 9.74 20.57 -1.78
N GLY A 96 9.26 20.00 -0.67
CA GLY A 96 8.26 20.63 0.19
C GLY A 96 7.46 19.64 1.04
N MET A 97 6.49 20.19 1.76
CA MET A 97 5.50 19.44 2.53
C MET A 97 4.22 19.29 1.70
N TYR A 98 3.67 18.08 1.65
CA TYR A 98 2.45 17.73 0.96
C TYR A 98 1.44 17.17 1.98
N LYS A 99 0.15 17.53 1.84
CA LYS A 99 -0.91 17.10 2.76
C LYS A 99 -2.09 16.51 2.00
N HIS A 100 -2.66 15.47 2.58
CA HIS A 100 -3.96 14.91 2.24
C HIS A 100 -4.79 14.86 3.52
N GLN A 101 -6.11 15.09 3.43
CA GLN A 101 -6.99 15.14 4.60
C GLN A 101 -7.02 13.80 5.37
N ALA A 102 -7.30 12.69 4.69
CA ALA A 102 -7.32 11.36 5.30
C ALA A 102 -5.93 10.72 5.50
N TYR A 103 -5.00 10.92 4.55
CA TYR A 103 -3.70 10.23 4.55
C TYR A 103 -2.57 10.99 5.27
N GLY A 104 -2.84 12.17 5.82
CA GLY A 104 -1.85 12.93 6.59
C GLY A 104 -0.84 13.69 5.72
N LYS A 105 0.42 13.74 6.16
CA LYS A 105 1.47 14.58 5.56
C LYS A 105 2.64 13.76 5.03
N ILE A 106 3.17 14.18 3.89
CA ILE A 106 4.39 13.64 3.26
C ILE A 106 5.42 14.76 3.13
N LYS A 107 6.69 14.43 3.34
CA LYS A 107 7.83 15.33 3.17
C LYS A 107 8.67 14.91 1.98
N ILE A 108 8.87 15.81 1.02
CA ILE A 108 9.81 15.62 -0.11
C ILE A 108 11.05 16.46 0.13
N GLY A 109 12.19 15.81 0.29
CA GLY A 109 13.50 16.43 0.49
C GLY A 109 14.49 16.10 -0.63
N LYS A 110 15.65 16.76 -0.58
CA LYS A 110 16.77 16.44 -1.47
C LYS A 110 17.45 15.14 -1.01
N HIS A 111 17.86 14.30 -1.95
CA HIS A 111 18.77 13.19 -1.65
C HIS A 111 20.23 13.67 -1.67
N THR A 112 21.15 12.91 -1.06
CA THR A 112 22.60 13.19 -1.11
C THR A 112 23.12 13.09 -2.55
N GLU A 113 22.69 12.05 -3.26
CA GLU A 113 22.94 11.86 -4.68
C GLU A 113 22.19 12.88 -5.57
N LYS A 114 22.85 13.29 -6.66
CA LYS A 114 22.26 14.22 -7.65
C LYS A 114 21.02 13.60 -8.28
N ASN A 115 20.04 14.44 -8.60
CA ASN A 115 18.80 14.08 -9.31
C ASN A 115 17.85 13.09 -8.62
N LYS A 116 18.14 12.69 -7.38
CA LYS A 116 17.24 11.88 -6.55
C LYS A 116 16.54 12.75 -5.49
N LEU A 117 15.36 12.33 -5.08
CA LEU A 117 14.61 12.95 -4.00
C LEU A 117 14.39 11.93 -2.87
N ASN A 118 14.20 12.43 -1.66
CA ASN A 118 13.76 11.64 -0.52
C ASN A 118 12.29 11.91 -0.25
N LEU A 119 11.48 10.86 -0.12
CA LEU A 119 10.11 10.95 0.36
C LEU A 119 10.05 10.32 1.76
N ILE A 120 9.57 11.09 2.73
CA ILE A 120 9.36 10.64 4.10
C ILE A 120 7.86 10.66 4.38
N TYR A 121 7.32 9.52 4.79
CA TYR A 121 5.92 9.35 5.16
C TYR A 121 5.83 8.58 6.50
N GLY A 122 5.60 9.32 7.59
CA GLY A 122 5.72 8.77 8.94
C GLY A 122 7.13 8.21 9.16
N TYR A 123 7.23 6.92 9.46
CA TYR A 123 8.50 6.20 9.64
C TYR A 123 9.10 5.64 8.35
N LEU A 124 8.39 5.74 7.22
CA LEU A 124 8.83 5.22 5.93
C LEU A 124 9.67 6.24 5.19
N THR A 125 10.79 5.78 4.63
CA THR A 125 11.66 6.59 3.75
C THR A 125 11.80 5.90 2.40
N PHE A 126 11.55 6.66 1.34
CA PHE A 126 11.72 6.23 -0.04
C PHE A 126 12.74 7.12 -0.74
N VAL A 127 13.64 6.49 -1.49
CA VAL A 127 14.48 7.13 -2.48
C VAL A 127 13.71 7.17 -3.79
N LEU A 128 13.46 8.38 -4.30
CA LEU A 128 12.74 8.60 -5.53
C LEU A 128 13.72 8.73 -6.71
N TYR A 129 13.60 7.81 -7.66
CA TYR A 129 14.35 7.75 -8.92
C TYR A 129 13.48 8.32 -10.06
N PRO A 130 13.99 9.24 -10.88
CA PRO A 130 13.23 9.77 -12.02
C PRO A 130 12.81 8.67 -13.01
N SER A 131 11.56 8.75 -13.48
CA SER A 131 10.99 7.85 -14.49
C SER A 131 11.26 8.34 -15.92
N GLU A 132 10.91 7.51 -16.91
CA GLU A 132 10.85 7.89 -18.32
C GLU A 132 9.84 9.02 -18.55
N THR A 133 8.69 8.91 -17.90
CA THR A 133 7.61 9.90 -17.93
C THR A 133 8.00 11.16 -17.16
N LYS A 134 7.72 12.33 -17.75
CA LYS A 134 7.90 13.63 -17.11
C LYS A 134 7.17 13.70 -15.76
N ASP A 135 7.87 14.25 -14.77
CA ASP A 135 7.36 14.50 -13.41
C ASP A 135 6.89 13.22 -12.66
N GLU A 136 7.38 12.05 -13.07
CA GLU A 136 7.10 10.76 -12.45
C GLU A 136 8.37 10.15 -11.86
N PHE A 137 8.21 9.43 -10.74
CA PHE A 137 9.30 8.84 -9.98
C PHE A 137 8.95 7.43 -9.51
N TYR A 138 9.96 6.55 -9.52
CA TYR A 138 9.94 5.26 -8.85
C TYR A 138 10.46 5.43 -7.43
N GLY A 139 9.70 4.98 -6.43
CA GLY A 139 10.13 4.94 -5.04
C GLY A 139 10.70 3.58 -4.67
N ASP A 140 11.97 3.57 -4.29
CA ASP A 140 12.60 2.42 -3.64
C ASP A 140 12.70 2.70 -2.14
N THR A 141 12.31 1.75 -1.31
CA THR A 141 12.42 1.88 0.15
C THR A 141 13.87 1.78 0.59
N SER A 142 14.31 2.64 1.51
CA SER A 142 15.63 2.55 2.14
C SER A 142 15.54 2.16 3.62
N GLY A 143 16.64 1.64 4.19
CA GLY A 143 16.73 1.26 5.60
C GLY A 143 15.93 0.01 5.98
N ILE A 144 15.28 0.02 7.15
CA ILE A 144 14.49 -1.11 7.69
C ILE A 144 13.30 -1.47 6.77
N SER A 145 12.91 -0.55 5.86
CA SER A 145 11.74 -0.68 4.99
C SER A 145 11.98 -1.50 3.72
N VAL A 146 13.24 -1.87 3.39
CA VAL A 146 13.66 -2.51 2.12
C VAL A 146 12.93 -3.83 1.83
N LYS A 147 12.45 -4.54 2.87
CA LYS A 147 11.78 -5.84 2.73
C LYS A 147 10.24 -5.76 2.72
N LEU A 148 9.66 -4.57 2.92
CA LEU A 148 8.28 -4.47 3.41
C LEU A 148 7.26 -4.02 2.36
N LEU A 149 7.69 -3.56 1.19
CA LEU A 149 6.84 -2.79 0.29
C LEU A 149 7.16 -3.04 -1.19
N ASP A 150 6.10 -3.25 -1.98
CA ASP A 150 6.18 -3.30 -3.44
C ASP A 150 6.34 -1.89 -4.01
N PHE A 151 7.01 -1.78 -5.15
CA PHE A 151 7.40 -0.53 -5.78
C PHE A 151 6.27 0.50 -5.92
N TYR A 152 6.54 1.73 -5.49
CA TYR A 152 5.59 2.84 -5.57
C TYR A 152 5.92 3.79 -6.71
N LYS A 153 4.98 4.02 -7.62
CA LYS A 153 5.05 5.12 -8.59
C LYS A 153 4.44 6.38 -7.99
N PHE A 154 5.17 7.47 -8.08
CA PHE A 154 4.76 8.79 -7.63
C PHE A 154 4.74 9.75 -8.80
N LYS A 155 3.64 10.47 -8.99
CA LYS A 155 3.49 11.43 -10.08
C LYS A 155 3.19 12.82 -9.55
N PHE A 156 4.02 13.78 -9.92
CA PHE A 156 3.79 15.19 -9.63
C PHE A 156 2.98 15.82 -10.76
N LYS A 157 2.00 16.65 -10.42
CA LYS A 157 1.31 17.53 -11.35
C LYS A 157 1.50 18.97 -10.91
N PHE A 158 1.85 19.82 -11.86
CA PHE A 158 2.04 21.25 -11.68
C PHE A 158 0.92 21.97 -12.44
N HIS A 159 0.07 22.70 -11.74
CA HIS A 159 -1.01 23.46 -12.35
C HIS A 159 -1.06 24.87 -11.76
N ASN A 160 -0.81 25.86 -12.61
CA ASN A 160 -0.71 27.30 -12.31
C ASN A 160 0.27 27.61 -11.16
N ASP A 161 -0.13 27.40 -9.90
CA ASP A 161 0.72 27.57 -8.71
C ASP A 161 0.64 26.41 -7.70
N GLN A 162 -0.14 25.39 -8.01
CA GLN A 162 -0.33 24.23 -7.13
C GLN A 162 0.48 23.04 -7.64
N VAL A 163 1.19 22.41 -6.72
CA VAL A 163 1.86 21.13 -6.97
C VAL A 163 1.12 20.05 -6.22
N THR A 164 0.71 19.00 -6.93
CA THR A 164 0.10 17.82 -6.33
C THR A 164 0.99 16.60 -6.53
N LEU A 165 1.03 15.73 -5.54
CA LEU A 165 1.73 14.45 -5.56
C LEU A 165 0.70 13.33 -5.51
N LYS A 166 0.62 12.53 -6.57
CA LYS A 166 -0.25 11.36 -6.64
C LYS A 166 0.56 10.09 -6.40
N ALA A 167 0.14 9.29 -5.42
CA ALA A 167 0.77 8.00 -5.12
C ALA A 167 0.05 6.87 -5.88
N SER A 168 0.44 6.65 -7.14
CA SER A 168 -0.28 5.83 -8.12
C SER A 168 -0.31 4.33 -7.79
N SER A 169 0.61 3.82 -6.97
CA SER A 169 0.62 2.39 -6.61
C SER A 169 -0.34 2.03 -5.46
N PHE A 170 -1.01 3.00 -4.84
CA PHE A 170 -2.09 2.71 -3.89
C PHE A 170 -3.39 2.49 -4.65
N LYS A 171 -4.25 1.56 -4.20
CA LYS A 171 -5.54 1.26 -4.84
C LYS A 171 -6.41 2.51 -5.02
N GLU A 172 -6.49 3.36 -4.00
CA GLU A 172 -7.25 4.62 -4.02
C GLU A 172 -6.46 5.81 -4.61
N GLN A 173 -5.17 5.62 -4.90
CA GLN A 173 -4.27 6.61 -5.50
C GLN A 173 -4.38 8.03 -4.88
N PRO A 174 -4.07 8.20 -3.58
CA PRO A 174 -4.27 9.46 -2.89
C PRO A 174 -3.45 10.59 -3.53
N THR A 175 -4.06 11.77 -3.59
CA THR A 175 -3.45 12.99 -4.16
C THR A 175 -3.19 14.00 -3.06
N PHE A 176 -1.92 14.26 -2.79
CA PHE A 176 -1.47 15.20 -1.77
C PHE A 176 -1.22 16.57 -2.40
N ILE A 177 -1.61 17.64 -1.71
CA ILE A 177 -1.42 19.02 -2.16
C ILE A 177 -0.20 19.61 -1.44
N LYS A 178 0.69 20.29 -2.17
CA LYS A 178 1.84 21.00 -1.59
C LYS A 178 1.35 22.17 -0.73
N ILE A 179 1.74 22.18 0.54
CA ILE A 179 1.31 23.18 1.55
C ILE A 179 2.45 24.07 2.06
N GLY A 180 3.71 23.82 1.68
CA GLY A 180 4.82 24.67 2.09
C GLY A 180 6.19 24.17 1.63
N GLN A 181 7.21 25.04 1.78
CA GLN A 181 8.61 24.67 1.59
C GLN A 181 9.20 24.09 2.88
N LEU A 182 10.27 23.30 2.75
CA LEU A 182 11.00 22.80 3.91
C LEU A 182 11.87 23.92 4.48
N ASN A 183 11.46 24.48 5.61
CA ASN A 183 12.36 25.32 6.41
C ASN A 183 13.40 24.41 7.06
N ASN A 184 14.68 24.69 6.84
CA ASN A 184 15.82 23.90 7.32
C ASN A 184 16.00 23.89 8.86
N ASN A 185 15.06 24.43 9.63
CA ASN A 185 15.20 24.63 11.08
C ASN A 185 14.33 23.68 11.94
N ALA A 186 13.70 22.66 11.35
CA ALA A 186 12.94 21.68 12.13
C ALA A 186 13.80 20.47 12.50
N CYS A 187 14.23 20.46 13.76
CA CYS A 187 14.89 19.36 14.47
C CYS A 187 14.10 18.03 14.30
N PRO A 188 14.75 16.86 14.19
CA PRO A 188 14.04 15.59 14.18
C PRO A 188 13.46 15.34 15.58
N MET A 189 12.15 15.51 15.74
CA MET A 189 11.46 14.98 16.92
C MET A 189 11.42 13.45 16.81
N TYR A 190 12.39 12.80 17.45
CA TYR A 190 12.23 11.45 17.97
C TYR A 190 11.41 11.54 19.26
N THR A 191 10.14 11.17 19.21
CA THR A 191 9.30 10.77 20.36
C THR A 191 8.13 9.98 19.77
N THR A 192 7.59 8.88 20.29
CA THR A 192 7.82 8.01 21.46
C THR A 192 7.14 6.69 21.09
N SER A 193 7.59 5.57 21.65
CA SER A 193 6.97 4.25 21.45
C SER A 193 5.47 4.30 21.76
N MET A 194 4.63 4.08 20.76
CA MET A 194 3.23 3.77 20.95
C MET A 194 3.10 2.26 20.81
N SER A 195 3.01 1.58 21.94
CA SER A 195 2.55 0.19 22.00
C SER A 195 1.18 0.13 21.34
N LEU A 196 1.02 -0.69 20.29
CA LEU A 196 -0.31 -1.04 19.79
C LEU A 196 -0.98 -1.93 20.84
N PRO A 197 -2.09 -1.53 21.48
CA PRO A 197 -2.97 -2.50 22.10
C PRO A 197 -3.62 -3.30 20.96
N VAL A 198 -3.40 -4.60 20.95
CA VAL A 198 -4.15 -5.56 20.14
C VAL A 198 -5.58 -5.55 20.68
N VAL A 199 -6.50 -4.89 19.96
CA VAL A 199 -7.93 -4.98 20.22
C VAL A 199 -8.48 -6.10 19.33
N ILE A 200 -8.70 -7.28 19.93
CA ILE A 200 -9.51 -8.33 19.31
C ILE A 200 -10.97 -7.93 19.54
N LEU A 201 -11.62 -7.42 18.49
CA LEU A 201 -13.06 -7.14 18.51
C LEU A 201 -13.80 -8.35 17.92
N CYS A 202 -14.25 -9.28 18.77
CA CYS A 202 -15.23 -10.29 18.39
C CYS A 202 -16.62 -9.67 18.50
N ILE A 203 -17.21 -9.25 17.38
CA ILE A 203 -18.65 -8.95 17.33
C ILE A 203 -19.37 -10.22 16.88
N CYS A 204 -19.96 -10.95 17.84
CA CYS A 204 -21.04 -11.88 17.55
C CYS A 204 -22.32 -11.05 17.39
N LEU A 205 -22.78 -10.88 16.15
CA LEU A 205 -24.16 -10.44 15.89
C LEU A 205 -25.04 -11.69 15.87
N THR A 206 -25.65 -12.01 17.01
CA THR A 206 -26.84 -12.86 17.04
C THR A 206 -28.04 -11.97 16.72
N LEU A 207 -28.60 -12.12 15.52
CA LEU A 207 -29.92 -11.59 15.19
C LEU A 207 -30.97 -12.60 15.68
N PHE A 208 -31.86 -12.12 16.54
CA PHE A 208 -33.13 -12.77 16.90
C PHE A 208 -34.12 -12.67 15.75
#